data_AF-A0A8T8I4R6-F1
#
_entry.id   AF-A0A8T8I4R6-F1
#
_cell.length_a   1.000
_cell.length_b   1.000
_cell.length_c   1.000
_cell.angle_alpha   90.00
_cell.angle_beta   90.00
_cell.angle_gamma   90.00
#
_symmetry.space_group_name_H-M   'P 1'
#
loop_
_entity.id
_entity.type
_entity.pdbx_description
1 polymer ?
#
loop_
_entity_poly.entity_id
_entity_poly.type
_entity_poly.pdbx_seq_one_letter_code
_entity_poly.pdbx_strand_id
1 'polypeptide(L)'
;FAQLVGRAEGCDEEQRLALLDEALGLWRGEPLVDLDGVEVDGYRAELSRLQLAVEVQARQIDVRNGRSRKALPRLERAFREQPGDTTITGLYLCALHATGQRGYLASAYDQHEESLGGDYVDGRLKSLYTSIRRGASDLSPHAEFFLGGPPAPESRSPGEDAGEHLDPAPESAPESAPEAAPGHRWNAQNVNYIHSQLTTGTVVFGTNLGG
;
A
#
# COMPACT_ATOMS: atom_id res chain seq x y z
N PHE A 1 8.07 -11.83 8.50
CA PHE A 1 7.19 -10.90 7.75
C PHE A 1 7.45 -9.44 8.11
N ALA A 2 7.06 -8.97 9.30
CA ALA A 2 7.17 -7.55 9.69
C ALA A 2 8.59 -6.97 9.55
N GLN A 3 9.62 -7.76 9.89
CA GLN A 3 11.02 -7.35 9.71
C GLN A 3 11.39 -7.07 8.24
N LEU A 4 10.89 -7.88 7.29
CA LEU A 4 11.14 -7.67 5.86
C LEU A 4 10.44 -6.41 5.35
N VAL A 5 9.19 -6.19 5.80
CA VAL A 5 8.42 -4.99 5.49
C VAL A 5 9.13 -3.75 6.02
N GLY A 6 9.58 -3.76 7.27
CA GLY A 6 10.31 -2.64 7.88
C GLY A 6 11.65 -2.35 7.18
N ARG A 7 12.38 -3.38 6.74
CA ARG A 7 13.60 -3.19 5.93
C ARG A 7 13.32 -2.53 4.58
N ALA A 8 12.15 -2.75 4.02
CA ALA A 8 11.78 -2.24 2.71
C ALA A 8 11.50 -0.72 2.70
N GLU A 9 11.26 -0.09 3.86
CA GLU A 9 10.84 1.31 3.98
C GLU A 9 11.95 2.34 3.68
N GLY A 10 13.21 1.93 3.63
CA GLY A 10 14.35 2.78 3.26
C GLY A 10 15.09 2.34 2.00
N CYS A 11 14.58 1.32 1.31
CA CYS A 11 15.18 0.76 0.11
C CYS A 11 14.76 1.51 -1.16
N ASP A 12 15.58 1.40 -2.21
CA ASP A 12 15.15 1.74 -3.57
C ASP A 12 13.96 0.85 -4.01
N GLU A 13 13.30 1.22 -5.11
CA GLU A 13 12.07 0.52 -5.54
C GLU A 13 12.29 -0.97 -5.85
N GLU A 14 13.44 -1.35 -6.41
CA GLU A 14 13.73 -2.71 -6.81
C GLU A 14 13.99 -3.60 -5.59
N GLN A 15 14.82 -3.12 -4.67
CA GLN A 15 15.07 -3.77 -3.38
C GLN A 15 13.80 -3.82 -2.53
N ARG A 16 13.02 -2.74 -2.51
CA ARG A 16 11.74 -2.68 -1.81
C ARG A 16 10.80 -3.75 -2.35
N LEU A 17 10.65 -3.85 -3.68
CA LEU A 17 9.80 -4.87 -4.29
C LEU A 17 10.28 -6.28 -3.94
N ALA A 18 11.59 -6.54 -4.01
CA ALA A 18 12.15 -7.84 -3.68
C ALA A 18 11.84 -8.24 -2.22
N LEU A 19 12.00 -7.31 -1.27
CA LEU A 19 11.68 -7.54 0.14
C LEU A 19 10.18 -7.73 0.39
N LEU A 20 9.32 -7.00 -0.32
CA LEU A 20 7.86 -7.15 -0.21
C LEU A 20 7.40 -8.49 -0.81
N ASP A 21 7.93 -8.88 -1.97
CA ASP A 21 7.63 -10.20 -2.57
C ASP A 21 8.17 -11.34 -1.68
N GLU A 22 9.35 -11.21 -1.08
CA GLU A 22 9.87 -12.15 -0.08
C GLU A 22 8.96 -12.23 1.15
N ALA A 23 8.51 -11.09 1.67
CA ALA A 23 7.59 -11.02 2.79
C ALA A 23 6.26 -11.74 2.46
N LEU A 24 5.68 -11.48 1.29
CA LEU A 24 4.46 -12.14 0.82
C LEU A 24 4.66 -13.65 0.63
N GLY A 25 5.86 -14.10 0.23
CA GLY A 25 6.22 -15.52 0.12
C GLY A 25 6.21 -16.28 1.45
N LEU A 26 6.24 -15.59 2.60
CA LEU A 26 6.13 -16.21 3.92
C LEU A 26 4.68 -16.64 4.25
N TRP A 27 3.68 -16.10 3.56
CA TRP A 27 2.27 -16.45 3.80
C TRP A 27 1.92 -17.72 3.04
N ARG A 28 1.51 -18.76 3.76
CA ARG A 28 1.06 -20.04 3.21
C ARG A 28 -0.39 -20.28 3.61
N GLY A 29 -1.32 -19.84 2.77
CA GLY A 29 -2.75 -20.00 3.03
C GLY A 29 -3.29 -19.02 4.07
N GLU A 30 -4.45 -19.36 4.63
CA GLU A 30 -5.17 -18.49 5.57
C GLU A 30 -4.47 -18.46 6.94
N PRO A 31 -4.25 -17.26 7.53
CA PRO A 31 -3.55 -17.16 8.81
C PRO A 31 -4.34 -17.85 9.92
N LEU A 32 -3.68 -18.69 10.73
CA LEU A 32 -4.32 -19.39 11.86
C LEU A 32 -5.46 -20.34 11.43
N VAL A 33 -5.40 -20.93 10.23
CA VAL A 33 -6.45 -21.83 9.67
C VAL A 33 -6.90 -22.96 10.62
N ASP A 34 -6.03 -23.45 11.50
CA ASP A 34 -6.34 -24.55 12.44
C ASP A 34 -6.84 -24.06 13.82
N LEU A 35 -7.08 -22.76 13.98
CA LEU A 35 -7.51 -22.15 15.24
C LEU A 35 -8.84 -21.42 15.08
N ASP A 36 -9.77 -21.70 15.97
CA ASP A 36 -11.11 -21.09 16.03
C ASP A 36 -11.27 -20.24 17.29
N GLY A 37 -12.08 -19.18 17.20
CA GLY A 37 -12.48 -18.35 18.34
C GLY A 37 -12.56 -16.86 17.99
N VAL A 38 -13.45 -16.13 18.66
CA VAL A 38 -13.72 -14.70 18.35
C VAL A 38 -12.45 -13.84 18.41
N GLU A 39 -11.54 -14.12 19.36
CA GLU A 39 -10.25 -13.42 19.43
C GLU A 39 -9.33 -13.80 18.26
N VAL A 40 -9.33 -15.07 17.86
CA VAL A 40 -8.56 -15.59 16.72
C VAL A 40 -9.06 -14.98 15.40
N ASP A 41 -10.37 -14.80 15.25
CA ASP A 41 -10.99 -14.15 14.08
C ASP A 41 -10.56 -12.69 13.96
N GLY A 42 -10.46 -11.98 15.09
CA GLY A 42 -9.91 -10.63 15.14
C GLY A 42 -8.46 -10.56 14.64
N TYR A 43 -7.61 -11.47 15.10
CA TYR A 43 -6.22 -11.57 14.64
C TYR A 43 -6.12 -11.97 13.17
N ARG A 44 -6.96 -12.90 12.71
CA ARG A 44 -7.03 -13.32 11.31
C ARG A 44 -7.38 -12.14 10.40
N ALA A 45 -8.39 -11.34 10.77
CA ALA A 45 -8.77 -10.16 10.03
C ALA A 45 -7.63 -9.13 9.95
N GLU A 46 -6.93 -8.89 11.06
CA GLU A 46 -5.82 -7.94 11.09
C GLU A 46 -4.62 -8.42 10.26
N LEU A 47 -4.29 -9.71 10.32
CA LEU A 47 -3.27 -10.32 9.50
C LEU A 47 -3.61 -10.24 8.00
N SER A 48 -4.87 -10.53 7.63
CA SER A 48 -5.33 -10.40 6.24
C SER A 48 -5.25 -8.96 5.73
N ARG A 49 -5.61 -7.96 6.55
CA ARG A 49 -5.44 -6.54 6.21
C ARG A 49 -3.97 -6.18 5.99
N LEU A 50 -3.09 -6.66 6.87
CA LEU A 50 -1.66 -6.41 6.77
C LEU A 50 -1.07 -7.04 5.50
N GLN A 51 -1.46 -8.28 5.18
CA GLN A 51 -1.04 -8.95 3.94
C GLN A 51 -1.50 -8.16 2.71
N LEU A 52 -2.77 -7.74 2.69
CA LEU A 52 -3.33 -6.98 1.59
C LEU A 52 -2.61 -5.64 1.40
N ALA A 53 -2.30 -4.93 2.49
CA ALA A 53 -1.56 -3.67 2.41
C ALA A 53 -0.17 -3.84 1.75
N VAL A 54 0.55 -4.91 2.10
CA VAL A 54 1.86 -5.23 1.50
C VAL A 54 1.70 -5.64 0.03
N GLU A 55 0.65 -6.40 -0.31
CA GLU A 55 0.33 -6.75 -1.69
C GLU A 55 0.06 -5.49 -2.54
N VAL A 56 -0.75 -4.56 -2.04
CA VAL A 56 -1.03 -3.27 -2.71
C VAL A 56 0.27 -2.50 -2.97
N GLN A 57 1.16 -2.38 -1.98
CA GLN A 57 2.44 -1.67 -2.17
C GLN A 57 3.33 -2.33 -3.22
N ALA A 58 3.46 -3.66 -3.21
CA ALA A 58 4.24 -4.37 -4.22
C ALA A 58 3.66 -4.16 -5.63
N ARG A 59 2.33 -4.16 -5.75
CA ARG A 59 1.64 -3.96 -7.03
C ARG A 59 1.72 -2.52 -7.53
N GLN A 60 1.72 -1.52 -6.64
CA GLN A 60 2.01 -0.13 -7.01
C GLN A 60 3.38 -0.03 -7.69
N ILE A 61 4.41 -0.63 -7.10
CA ILE A 61 5.77 -0.65 -7.67
C ILE A 61 5.79 -1.39 -9.02
N ASP A 62 5.11 -2.52 -9.15
CA ASP A 62 5.01 -3.23 -10.42
C ASP A 62 4.35 -2.38 -11.51
N VAL A 63 3.24 -1.70 -11.21
CA VAL A 63 2.55 -0.84 -12.18
C VAL A 63 3.41 0.37 -12.58
N ARG A 64 4.11 1.01 -11.64
CA ARG A 64 5.06 2.10 -11.94
C ARG A 64 6.20 1.65 -12.85
N ASN A 65 6.73 0.45 -12.63
CA ASN A 65 7.80 -0.14 -13.44
C ASN A 65 7.33 -0.74 -14.77
N GLY A 66 6.10 -0.44 -15.22
CA GLY A 66 5.54 -0.96 -16.47
C GLY A 66 5.23 -2.46 -16.45
N ARG A 67 5.31 -3.12 -15.29
CA ARG A 67 5.00 -4.54 -15.08
C ARG A 67 3.51 -4.78 -14.78
N SER A 68 2.63 -3.91 -15.27
CA SER A 68 1.17 -3.95 -15.03
C SER A 68 0.53 -5.29 -15.41
N ARG A 69 1.03 -5.97 -16.45
CA ARG A 69 0.53 -7.30 -16.85
C ARG A 69 0.82 -8.40 -15.81
N LYS A 70 1.93 -8.29 -15.07
CA LYS A 70 2.26 -9.19 -13.95
C LYS A 70 1.38 -8.88 -12.73
N ALA A 71 1.09 -7.60 -12.50
CA ALA A 71 0.30 -7.12 -11.37
C ALA A 71 -1.20 -7.45 -11.50
N LEU A 72 -1.73 -7.51 -12.74
CA LEU A 72 -3.16 -7.52 -13.00
C LEU A 72 -3.95 -8.67 -12.31
N PRO A 73 -3.53 -9.95 -12.37
CA PRO A 73 -4.32 -11.03 -11.75
C PRO A 73 -4.44 -10.90 -10.22
N ARG A 74 -3.39 -10.35 -9.59
CA ARG A 74 -3.36 -10.11 -8.14
C ARG A 74 -4.25 -8.93 -7.76
N LEU A 75 -4.21 -7.84 -8.54
CA LEU A 75 -5.08 -6.68 -8.37
C LEU A 75 -6.56 -7.00 -8.60
N GLU A 76 -6.87 -7.82 -9.61
CA GLU A 76 -8.22 -8.27 -9.86
C GLU A 76 -8.78 -9.08 -8.68
N ARG A 77 -7.98 -9.97 -8.10
CA ARG A 77 -8.37 -10.71 -6.90
C ARG A 77 -8.63 -9.77 -5.72
N ALA A 78 -7.69 -8.86 -5.43
CA ALA A 78 -7.83 -7.88 -4.36
C ALA A 78 -9.08 -7.01 -4.55
N PHE A 79 -9.36 -6.59 -5.78
CA PHE A 79 -10.57 -5.83 -6.12
C PHE A 79 -11.85 -6.64 -5.91
N ARG A 80 -11.87 -7.92 -6.28
CA ARG A 80 -13.04 -8.79 -6.04
C ARG A 80 -13.28 -9.06 -4.55
N GLU A 81 -12.23 -9.09 -3.74
CA GLU A 81 -12.33 -9.26 -2.29
C GLU A 81 -12.79 -7.97 -1.60
N GLN A 82 -12.37 -6.81 -2.08
CA GLN A 82 -12.68 -5.50 -1.51
C GLN A 82 -13.06 -4.47 -2.58
N PRO A 83 -14.22 -4.63 -3.25
CA PRO A 83 -14.61 -3.73 -4.33
C PRO A 83 -14.86 -2.30 -3.86
N GLY A 84 -15.20 -2.09 -2.58
CA GLY A 84 -15.42 -0.77 -1.97
C GLY A 84 -14.15 -0.01 -1.62
N ASP A 85 -12.97 -0.65 -1.69
CA ASP A 85 -11.72 0.05 -1.41
C ASP A 85 -11.32 0.91 -2.62
N THR A 86 -11.37 2.23 -2.42
CA THR A 86 -11.03 3.22 -3.45
C THR A 86 -9.58 3.09 -3.94
N THR A 87 -8.63 2.72 -3.06
CA THR A 87 -7.21 2.62 -3.41
C THR A 87 -6.97 1.42 -4.32
N ILE A 88 -7.52 0.26 -3.95
CA ILE A 88 -7.44 -0.98 -4.73
C ILE A 88 -8.08 -0.77 -6.10
N THR A 89 -9.27 -0.15 -6.11
CA THR A 89 -10.00 0.13 -7.35
C THR A 89 -9.21 1.06 -8.27
N GLY A 90 -8.67 2.17 -7.76
CA GLY A 90 -7.88 3.09 -8.56
C GLY A 90 -6.63 2.44 -9.14
N LEU A 91 -5.92 1.64 -8.35
CA LEU A 91 -4.74 0.89 -8.80
C LEU A 91 -5.10 -0.15 -9.88
N TYR A 92 -6.24 -0.83 -9.73
CA TYR A 92 -6.75 -1.77 -10.73
C TYR A 92 -7.11 -1.06 -12.05
N LEU A 93 -7.77 0.10 -12.01
CA LEU A 93 -8.06 0.91 -13.20
C LEU A 93 -6.77 1.38 -13.89
N CYS A 94 -5.75 1.80 -13.15
CA CYS A 94 -4.44 2.12 -13.70
C CYS A 94 -3.80 0.93 -14.43
N ALA A 95 -3.84 -0.27 -13.84
CA ALA A 95 -3.29 -1.48 -14.44
C ALA A 95 -4.07 -1.91 -15.70
N LEU A 96 -5.41 -1.81 -15.69
CA LEU A 96 -6.26 -2.08 -16.85
C LEU A 96 -5.96 -1.11 -18.00
N HIS A 97 -5.79 0.18 -17.71
CA HIS A 97 -5.42 1.17 -18.70
C HIS A 97 -4.04 0.87 -19.31
N ALA A 98 -3.02 0.64 -18.48
CA ALA A 98 -1.66 0.34 -18.93
C ALA A 98 -1.55 -0.94 -19.76
N THR A 99 -2.43 -1.92 -19.53
CA THR A 99 -2.46 -3.17 -20.29
C THR A 99 -3.40 -3.14 -21.50
N GLY A 100 -4.13 -2.05 -21.72
CA GLY A 100 -5.07 -1.86 -22.83
C GLY A 100 -6.41 -2.58 -22.66
N GLN A 101 -6.74 -3.06 -21.45
CA GLN A 101 -7.94 -3.84 -21.16
C GLN A 101 -9.18 -2.96 -20.95
N ARG A 102 -9.54 -2.16 -21.97
CA ARG A 102 -10.60 -1.16 -21.86
C ARG A 102 -11.98 -1.73 -21.56
N GLY A 103 -12.26 -2.96 -21.97
CA GLY A 103 -13.56 -3.62 -21.76
C GLY A 103 -13.93 -3.85 -20.29
N TYR A 104 -12.94 -3.94 -19.39
CA TYR A 104 -13.15 -4.18 -17.97
C TYR A 104 -13.23 -2.90 -17.14
N LEU A 105 -12.84 -1.75 -17.69
CA LEU A 105 -12.77 -0.48 -16.95
C LEU A 105 -14.14 -0.02 -16.43
N ALA A 106 -15.16 -0.04 -17.29
CA ALA A 106 -16.51 0.37 -16.91
C ALA A 106 -17.09 -0.58 -15.84
N SER A 107 -16.98 -1.90 -16.08
CA SER A 107 -17.44 -2.90 -15.11
C SER A 107 -16.77 -2.78 -13.75
N ALA A 108 -15.48 -2.47 -13.69
CA ALA A 108 -14.76 -2.28 -12.43
C ALA A 108 -15.22 -1.01 -11.70
N TYR A 109 -15.45 0.08 -12.44
CA TYR A 109 -15.96 1.32 -11.85
C TYR A 109 -17.39 1.16 -11.35
N ASP A 110 -18.27 0.53 -12.15
CA ASP A 110 -19.66 0.29 -11.77
C ASP A 110 -19.77 -0.63 -10.55
N GLN A 111 -18.95 -1.69 -10.48
CA GLN A 111 -18.90 -2.59 -9.33
C GLN A 111 -18.41 -1.87 -8.05
N HIS A 112 -17.50 -0.91 -8.18
CA HIS A 112 -17.09 -0.07 -7.05
C HIS A 112 -18.26 0.79 -6.57
N GLU A 113 -18.97 1.49 -7.47
CA GLU A 113 -20.14 2.30 -7.11
C GLU A 113 -21.25 1.45 -6.46
N GLU A 114 -21.51 0.25 -6.99
CA GLU A 114 -22.48 -0.69 -6.41
C GLU A 114 -22.07 -1.15 -5.02
N SER A 115 -20.78 -1.46 -4.81
CA SER A 115 -20.28 -1.91 -3.50
C SER A 115 -20.38 -0.86 -2.40
N LEU A 116 -20.42 0.43 -2.78
CA LEU A 116 -20.65 1.54 -1.87
C LEU A 116 -22.13 1.71 -1.49
N GLY A 117 -23.07 1.03 -2.17
CA GLY A 117 -24.47 1.04 -1.79
C GLY A 117 -25.15 2.42 -1.81
N GLY A 118 -24.61 3.36 -2.59
CA GLY A 118 -25.04 4.76 -2.62
C GLY A 118 -24.22 5.72 -1.75
N ASP A 119 -23.19 5.23 -1.07
CA ASP A 119 -22.19 6.07 -0.40
C ASP A 119 -21.38 6.91 -1.40
N TYR A 120 -20.67 7.90 -0.87
CA TYR A 120 -19.90 8.85 -1.66
C TYR A 120 -18.71 8.18 -2.37
N VAL A 121 -18.69 8.27 -3.71
CA VAL A 121 -17.54 7.88 -4.54
C VAL A 121 -16.46 8.96 -4.48
N ASP A 122 -15.23 8.57 -4.16
CA ASP A 122 -14.09 9.49 -4.09
C ASP A 122 -13.86 10.26 -5.41
N GLY A 123 -13.77 11.59 -5.32
CA GLY A 123 -13.60 12.46 -6.47
C GLY A 123 -12.29 12.25 -7.25
N ARG A 124 -11.24 11.74 -6.61
CA ARG A 124 -9.96 11.37 -7.27
C ARG A 124 -10.16 10.15 -8.16
N LEU A 125 -10.89 9.14 -7.69
CA LEU A 125 -11.20 7.95 -8.48
C LEU A 125 -12.09 8.32 -9.69
N LYS A 126 -13.11 9.16 -9.46
CA LYS A 126 -13.96 9.68 -10.54
C LYS A 126 -13.17 10.46 -11.59
N SER A 127 -12.21 11.27 -11.16
CA SER A 127 -11.32 12.03 -12.05
C SER A 127 -10.40 11.09 -12.85
N LEU A 128 -9.81 10.09 -12.21
CA LEU A 128 -9.02 9.04 -12.87
C LEU A 128 -9.84 8.33 -13.94
N TYR A 129 -11.01 7.78 -13.59
CA TYR A 129 -11.88 7.09 -14.54
C TYR A 129 -12.29 7.99 -15.72
N THR A 130 -12.62 9.26 -15.44
CA THR A 130 -12.98 10.23 -16.48
C THR A 130 -11.81 10.49 -17.45
N SER A 131 -10.58 10.60 -16.94
CA SER A 131 -9.39 10.79 -17.78
C SER A 131 -9.11 9.58 -18.68
N ILE A 132 -9.23 8.36 -18.12
CA ILE A 132 -9.08 7.12 -18.86
C ILE A 132 -10.14 7.02 -19.96
N ARG A 133 -11.40 7.34 -19.65
CA ARG A 133 -12.51 7.30 -20.61
C ARG A 133 -12.34 8.31 -21.75
N ARG A 134 -11.71 9.45 -21.49
CA ARG A 134 -11.33 10.43 -22.53
C ARG A 134 -10.16 9.96 -23.40
N GLY A 135 -9.52 8.85 -23.05
CA GLY A 135 -8.39 8.30 -23.79
C GLY A 135 -7.09 9.05 -23.55
N ALA A 136 -6.93 9.68 -22.39
CA ALA A 136 -5.69 10.36 -22.03
C ALA A 136 -4.51 9.36 -22.01
N SER A 137 -3.44 9.69 -22.74
CA SER A 137 -2.20 8.90 -22.73
C SER A 137 -1.40 9.09 -21.45
N ASP A 138 -1.51 10.27 -20.84
CA ASP A 138 -0.98 10.59 -19.52
C ASP A 138 -2.12 10.66 -18.50
N LEU A 139 -1.98 9.92 -17.40
CA LEU A 139 -2.94 9.87 -16.30
C LEU A 139 -2.48 10.68 -15.08
N SER A 140 -1.25 11.23 -15.08
CA SER A 140 -0.82 12.17 -14.04
C SER A 140 -1.68 13.46 -14.12
N PRO A 141 -2.06 14.07 -12.98
CA PRO A 141 -1.74 13.70 -11.58
C PRO A 141 -2.70 12.66 -10.96
N HIS A 142 -3.76 12.28 -11.67
CA HIS A 142 -4.86 11.48 -11.14
C HIS A 142 -4.45 10.05 -10.75
N ALA A 143 -3.46 9.47 -11.44
CA ALA A 143 -2.94 8.14 -11.14
C ALA A 143 -1.93 8.13 -9.98
N GLU A 144 -1.20 9.23 -9.72
CA GLU A 144 -0.07 9.25 -8.78
C GLU A 144 -0.47 8.88 -7.36
N PHE A 145 -1.66 9.33 -6.94
CA PHE A 145 -2.21 8.98 -5.62
C PHE A 145 -2.37 7.45 -5.45
N PHE A 146 -2.92 6.79 -6.47
CA PHE A 146 -3.19 5.35 -6.44
C PHE A 146 -1.93 4.51 -6.65
N LEU A 147 -0.94 5.06 -7.34
CA LEU A 147 0.37 4.46 -7.54
C LEU A 147 1.31 4.64 -6.34
N GLY A 148 0.86 5.24 -5.23
CA GLY A 148 1.67 5.41 -4.03
C GLY A 148 2.70 6.55 -4.11
N GLY A 149 2.43 7.57 -4.92
CA GLY A 149 3.30 8.73 -5.19
C GLY A 149 4.10 8.60 -6.49
N PRO A 150 4.69 9.71 -6.99
CA PRO A 150 5.66 9.64 -8.08
C PRO A 150 6.81 8.70 -7.67
N PRO A 151 7.42 7.95 -8.61
CA PRO A 151 8.65 7.24 -8.30
C PRO A 151 9.60 8.23 -7.62
N ALA A 152 10.25 7.83 -6.52
CA ALA A 152 11.27 8.65 -5.90
C ALA A 152 12.14 9.19 -7.04
N PRO A 153 12.38 10.51 -7.13
CA PRO A 153 13.12 11.07 -8.25
C PRO A 153 14.38 10.26 -8.36
N GLU A 154 14.51 9.55 -9.48
CA GLU A 154 15.67 8.72 -9.75
C GLU A 154 16.88 9.56 -9.38
N SER A 155 17.75 9.02 -8.53
CA SER A 155 19.03 9.64 -8.25
C SER A 155 19.77 9.72 -9.58
N ARG A 156 19.51 10.79 -10.32
CA ARG A 156 20.30 11.25 -11.44
C ARG A 156 21.67 11.37 -10.82
N SER A 157 22.55 10.43 -11.13
CA SER A 157 23.90 10.39 -10.58
C SER A 157 24.50 11.78 -10.76
N PRO A 158 24.81 12.52 -9.69
CA PRO A 158 25.54 13.77 -9.83
C PRO A 158 26.97 13.37 -10.14
N GLY A 159 27.27 13.24 -11.42
CA GLY A 159 28.53 12.70 -11.89
C GLY A 159 28.80 13.05 -13.34
N GLU A 160 28.51 14.29 -13.75
CA GLU A 160 29.19 15.02 -14.83
C GLU A 160 28.53 16.41 -14.99
N ASP A 161 28.80 17.31 -14.05
CA ASP A 161 29.36 18.63 -14.40
C ASP A 161 29.83 19.37 -13.15
N ALA A 162 30.99 20.01 -13.27
CA ALA A 162 31.77 20.58 -12.18
C ALA A 162 31.49 22.08 -11.94
N GLY A 163 31.74 22.53 -10.71
CA GLY A 163 31.85 23.93 -10.26
C GLY A 163 30.50 24.52 -9.81
N GLU A 164 30.32 25.12 -8.63
CA GLU A 164 31.22 25.99 -7.89
C GLU A 164 30.75 26.15 -6.43
N HIS A 165 31.68 25.90 -5.51
CA HIS A 165 31.93 26.47 -4.18
C HIS A 165 30.92 27.47 -3.53
N LEU A 166 30.48 27.20 -2.28
CA LEU A 166 30.81 27.92 -1.02
C LEU A 166 29.82 27.60 0.14
N ASP A 167 30.37 27.20 1.30
CA ASP A 167 29.74 27.17 2.66
C ASP A 167 30.26 28.39 3.49
N PRO A 168 29.77 28.74 4.72
CA PRO A 168 28.98 27.97 5.70
C PRO A 168 27.82 28.72 6.46
N ALA A 169 27.10 27.96 7.30
CA ALA A 169 25.97 28.31 8.21
C ALA A 169 26.31 29.30 9.37
N PRO A 170 25.35 29.77 10.25
CA PRO A 170 24.70 28.91 11.27
C PRO A 170 23.24 29.26 11.76
N GLU A 171 22.59 28.24 12.32
CA GLU A 171 21.78 28.18 13.58
C GLU A 171 20.55 29.10 13.84
N SER A 172 19.36 28.48 14.03
CA SER A 172 18.42 28.66 15.17
C SER A 172 17.09 27.91 14.96
N ALA A 173 16.64 27.15 15.97
CA ALA A 173 15.38 26.38 16.04
C ALA A 173 14.12 27.30 16.18
N PRO A 174 12.86 26.78 16.14
CA PRO A 174 12.31 26.02 17.27
C PRO A 174 11.37 24.85 16.93
N GLU A 175 11.35 23.93 17.90
CA GLU A 175 10.25 23.07 18.33
C GLU A 175 8.86 23.74 18.21
N SER A 176 7.94 23.12 17.47
CA SER A 176 6.48 23.14 17.68
C SER A 176 5.81 22.19 16.68
N ALA A 177 5.18 21.14 17.19
CA ALA A 177 4.24 20.32 16.42
C ALA A 177 3.07 21.17 15.90
N PRO A 178 2.39 20.70 14.84
CA PRO A 178 0.93 20.65 14.94
C PRO A 178 0.36 19.28 14.52
N GLU A 179 -0.40 18.72 15.46
CA GLU A 179 -1.71 18.10 15.28
C GLU A 179 -2.33 18.23 13.88
N ALA A 180 -2.65 17.09 13.24
CA ALA A 180 -3.54 17.00 12.09
C ALA A 180 -4.29 15.65 12.04
N ALA A 181 -5.53 15.69 12.55
CA ALA A 181 -6.82 15.24 11.98
C ALA A 181 -6.91 14.05 10.97
N PRO A 182 -8.08 13.36 10.93
CA PRO A 182 -8.24 11.98 10.49
C PRO A 182 -8.28 11.84 8.97
N GLY A 183 -7.57 10.83 8.48
CA GLY A 183 -7.48 10.47 7.08
C GLY A 183 -6.34 9.47 6.92
N HIS A 184 -6.62 8.22 7.29
CA HIS A 184 -5.67 7.12 7.49
C HIS A 184 -4.56 7.03 6.43
N ARG A 185 -3.42 7.68 6.71
CA ARG A 185 -2.12 7.31 6.16
C ARG A 185 -1.56 6.18 7.02
N TRP A 186 -1.65 4.94 6.53
CA TRP A 186 -0.91 3.82 7.13
C TRP A 186 0.58 4.04 6.86
N ASN A 187 1.31 4.61 7.82
CA ASN A 187 2.77 4.69 7.80
C ASN A 187 3.37 3.59 8.71
N ALA A 188 4.69 3.40 8.60
CA ALA A 188 5.55 2.48 9.38
C ALA A 188 5.20 2.34 10.88
N GLN A 189 4.68 3.40 11.50
CA GLN A 189 4.31 3.40 12.91
C GLN A 189 3.18 2.39 13.19
N ASN A 190 2.29 2.11 12.23
CA ASN A 190 1.25 1.09 12.41
C ASN A 190 1.82 -0.34 12.36
N VAL A 191 2.88 -0.60 11.57
CA VAL A 191 3.54 -1.93 11.55
C VAL A 191 4.36 -2.15 12.82
N ASN A 192 5.05 -1.12 13.32
CA ASN A 192 5.73 -1.17 14.62
C ASN A 192 4.76 -1.29 15.80
N TYR A 193 3.57 -0.68 15.72
CA TYR A 193 2.51 -0.83 16.72
C TYR A 193 1.99 -2.28 16.79
N ILE A 194 1.77 -2.93 15.66
CA ILE A 194 1.38 -4.36 15.61
C ILE A 194 2.51 -5.25 16.14
N HIS A 195 3.78 -4.93 15.85
CA HIS A 195 4.93 -5.65 16.41
C HIS A 195 5.03 -5.51 17.95
N SER A 196 4.74 -4.32 18.50
CA SER A 196 4.71 -4.07 19.94
C SER A 196 3.63 -4.91 20.65
N GLN A 197 2.43 -5.00 20.06
CA GLN A 197 1.33 -5.80 20.62
C GLN A 197 1.62 -7.31 20.57
N LEU A 198 2.26 -7.80 19.50
CA LEU A 198 2.62 -9.23 19.38
C LEU A 198 3.85 -9.62 20.22
N THR A 199 4.77 -8.68 20.50
CA THR A 199 5.97 -8.96 21.31
C THR A 199 5.70 -8.82 22.83
N THR A 200 4.75 -7.97 23.22
CA THR A 200 4.39 -7.74 24.63
C THR A 200 3.45 -8.83 25.19
N GLY A 201 2.92 -9.71 24.34
CA GLY A 201 2.20 -10.93 24.74
C GLY A 201 3.09 -12.04 25.31
N THR A 202 4.14 -11.72 26.06
CA THR A 202 4.84 -12.71 26.89
C THR A 202 4.08 -12.85 28.20
N VAL A 203 3.09 -13.75 28.17
CA VAL A 203 2.71 -14.68 29.24
C VAL A 203 3.42 -14.43 30.58
N VAL A 204 2.75 -13.73 31.50
CA VAL A 204 2.89 -14.01 32.94
C VAL A 204 1.73 -14.94 33.31
N PHE A 205 1.84 -16.21 32.90
CA PHE A 205 1.12 -17.30 33.56
C PHE A 205 2.00 -17.79 34.70
N GLY A 206 1.98 -17.04 35.81
CA GLY A 206 2.37 -17.57 37.12
C GLY A 206 1.20 -18.33 37.71
N THR A 207 1.18 -19.64 37.50
CA THR A 207 0.27 -20.60 38.13
C THR A 207 0.26 -20.41 39.65
N ASN A 208 -0.92 -20.32 40.27
CA ASN A 208 -1.05 -20.78 41.64
C ASN A 208 -2.37 -21.53 41.83
N LEU A 209 -2.22 -22.84 41.96
CA LEU A 209 -3.23 -23.83 42.31
C LEU A 209 -2.56 -24.72 43.37
N GLY A 210 -3.06 -24.69 44.60
CA GLY A 210 -2.83 -25.71 45.63
C GLY A 210 -1.85 -25.36 46.74
N GLY A 211 -2.39 -25.15 47.94
CA GLY A 211 -1.70 -25.04 49.22
C GLY A 211 -2.64 -24.58 50.32
#